data_AF-A0A6G6ZAK5-F1
#
_entry.id   AF-A0A6G6ZAK5-F1
#
_cell.length_a   1.000
_cell.length_b   1.000
_cell.length_c   1.000
_cell.angle_alpha   90.00
_cell.angle_beta   90.00
_cell.angle_gamma   90.00
#
_symmetry.space_group_name_H-M   'P 1'
#
loop_
_entity.id
_entity.type
_entity.pdbx_description
1 polymer ?
#
loop_
_entity_poly.entity_id
_entity_poly.type
_entity_poly.pdbx_seq_one_letter_code
_entity_poly.pdbx_strand_id
1 'polypeptide(L)'
;MKLLISVSLGLIILAGPAAAIETCRFIEAKAEREACYHRQEQELAARRKPEAPATQSSESKTFDQLQQMRRDDEEVYRSIRGICNGC
;
A
#
# COMPACT_ATOMS: atom_id res chain seq x y z
N MET A 1 -36.58 35.06 -0.38
CA MET A 1 -35.17 34.74 -0.73
C MET A 1 -34.35 34.14 0.42
N LYS A 2 -34.94 33.37 1.34
CA LYS A 2 -34.21 32.70 2.44
C LYS A 2 -34.10 31.17 2.25
N LEU A 3 -35.07 30.59 1.55
CA LEU A 3 -35.10 29.15 1.24
C LEU A 3 -34.10 28.75 0.15
N LEU A 4 -33.82 29.63 -0.81
CA LEU A 4 -32.88 29.36 -1.90
C LEU A 4 -31.42 29.33 -1.43
N ILE A 5 -31.09 30.03 -0.33
CA ILE A 5 -29.74 30.07 0.26
C ILE A 5 -29.48 28.77 1.05
N SER A 6 -30.53 28.16 1.61
CA SER A 6 -30.44 26.91 2.36
C SER A 6 -30.19 25.69 1.45
N VAL A 7 -30.76 25.68 0.25
CA VAL A 7 -30.64 24.54 -0.68
C VAL A 7 -29.25 24.47 -1.33
N SER A 8 -28.60 25.61 -1.55
CA SER A 8 -27.25 25.66 -2.12
C SER A 8 -26.14 25.26 -1.12
N LEU A 9 -26.39 25.34 0.19
CA LEU A 9 -25.40 24.91 1.20
C LEU A 9 -25.44 23.39 1.47
N GLY A 10 -26.52 22.70 1.09
CA GLY A 10 -26.64 21.25 1.24
C GLY A 10 -25.93 20.42 0.15
N LEU A 11 -25.58 21.04 -0.99
CA LEU A 11 -25.00 20.32 -2.13
C LEU A 11 -23.47 20.20 -2.08
N ILE A 12 -22.80 20.86 -1.14
CA ILE A 12 -21.32 20.91 -1.08
C ILE A 12 -20.73 19.71 -0.32
N ILE A 13 -21.54 18.89 0.35
CA ILE A 13 -21.05 17.76 1.16
C ILE A 13 -20.79 16.49 0.32
N LEU A 14 -21.20 16.44 -0.96
CA LEU A 14 -21.09 15.24 -1.80
C LEU A 14 -19.95 15.24 -2.83
N ALA A 15 -18.99 16.15 -2.70
CA ALA A 15 -17.74 16.08 -3.45
C ALA A 15 -16.60 15.59 -2.54
N GLY A 16 -16.69 14.33 -2.10
CA GLY A 16 -15.51 13.64 -1.58
C GLY A 16 -14.40 13.62 -2.65
N PRO A 17 -13.11 13.72 -2.28
CA PRO A 17 -12.04 13.96 -3.23
C PRO A 17 -12.03 12.83 -4.25
N ALA A 18 -12.34 13.18 -5.50
CA ALA A 18 -12.12 12.32 -6.64
C ALA A 18 -10.60 12.21 -6.81
N ALA A 19 -10.08 11.00 -6.61
CA ALA A 19 -8.71 10.62 -6.95
C ALA A 19 -7.60 11.41 -6.24
N ALA A 20 -7.41 11.12 -4.96
CA ALA A 20 -6.07 11.19 -4.39
C ALA A 20 -5.90 10.01 -3.44
N ILE A 21 -4.70 9.46 -3.38
CA ILE A 21 -4.28 8.37 -2.49
C ILE A 21 -4.21 8.94 -1.06
N GLU A 22 -5.34 9.45 -0.56
CA GLU A 22 -5.44 10.21 0.66
C GLU A 22 -5.98 9.29 1.75
N THR A 23 -5.04 8.58 2.35
CA THR A 23 -5.08 8.11 3.74
C THR A 23 -6.47 7.71 4.28
N CYS A 24 -7.04 6.61 3.75
CA CYS A 24 -8.23 5.95 4.34
C CYS A 24 -8.08 5.73 5.87
N ARG A 25 -6.85 5.72 6.40
CA ARG A 25 -6.53 5.64 7.83
C ARG A 25 -7.11 6.76 8.70
N PHE A 26 -7.42 7.94 8.16
CA PHE A 26 -7.95 9.06 8.94
C PHE A 26 -9.47 9.06 9.07
N ILE A 27 -10.15 8.10 8.44
CA ILE A 27 -11.61 7.97 8.56
C ILE A 27 -11.93 7.34 9.92
N GLU A 28 -12.59 8.10 10.79
CA GLU A 28 -13.00 7.64 12.13
C GLU A 28 -14.07 6.55 12.06
N ALA A 29 -15.07 6.71 11.19
CA ALA A 29 -16.16 5.75 11.02
C ALA A 29 -15.67 4.46 10.33
N LYS A 30 -15.79 3.32 11.02
CA LYS A 30 -15.31 2.02 10.52
C LYS A 30 -15.93 1.62 9.17
N ALA A 31 -17.24 1.78 9.02
CA ALA A 31 -17.93 1.41 7.78
C ALA A 31 -17.44 2.24 6.58
N GLU A 32 -17.20 3.53 6.79
CA GLU A 32 -16.68 4.43 5.74
C GLU A 32 -15.22 4.11 5.41
N ARG A 33 -14.42 3.75 6.42
CA ARG A 33 -13.04 3.30 6.25
C ARG A 33 -12.95 2.03 5.41
N GLU A 34 -13.79 1.04 5.70
CA GLU A 34 -13.84 -0.22 4.95
C GLU A 34 -14.28 0.02 3.50
N ALA A 35 -15.30 0.87 3.29
CA ALA A 35 -15.73 1.26 1.95
C ALA A 35 -14.65 2.06 1.16
N CYS A 36 -13.78 2.80 1.85
CA CYS A 36 -12.63 3.48 1.24
C CYS A 36 -11.58 2.46 0.76
N TYR A 37 -11.19 1.52 1.63
CA TYR A 37 -10.24 0.47 1.27
C TYR A 37 -10.74 -0.40 0.13
N HIS A 38 -12.03 -0.76 0.14
CA HIS A 38 -12.56 -1.65 -0.88
C HIS A 38 -12.54 -1.01 -2.28
N ARG A 39 -12.78 0.30 -2.38
CA ARG A 39 -12.62 1.05 -3.65
C ARG A 39 -11.16 1.11 -4.10
N GLN A 40 -10.24 1.34 -3.16
CA GLN A 40 -8.81 1.36 -3.45
C GLN A 40 -8.32 -0.01 -3.96
N GLU A 41 -8.79 -1.11 -3.37
CA GLU A 41 -8.51 -2.47 -3.84
C GLU A 41 -9.04 -2.72 -5.25
N GLN A 42 -10.25 -2.25 -5.56
CA GLN A 42 -10.84 -2.37 -6.90
C GLN A 42 -10.06 -1.56 -7.94
N GLU A 43 -9.63 -0.34 -7.61
CA GLU A 43 -8.76 0.46 -8.47
C GLU A 43 -7.38 -0.18 -8.63
N LEU A 44 -6.80 -0.73 -7.57
CA LEU A 44 -5.55 -1.50 -7.62
C LEU A 44 -5.70 -2.75 -8.47
N ALA A 45 -6.81 -3.48 -8.34
CA ALA A 45 -7.11 -4.66 -9.14
C ALA A 45 -7.33 -4.32 -10.62
N ALA A 46 -7.96 -3.19 -10.93
CA ALA A 46 -8.11 -2.70 -12.30
C ALA A 46 -6.79 -2.16 -12.89
N ARG A 47 -5.91 -1.58 -12.04
CA ARG A 47 -4.58 -1.09 -12.43
C ARG A 47 -3.53 -2.20 -12.49
N ARG A 48 -3.75 -3.31 -11.78
CA ARG A 48 -3.04 -4.57 -12.03
C ARG A 48 -3.40 -4.96 -13.45
N LYS A 49 -2.54 -4.54 -14.39
CA LYS A 49 -2.55 -5.07 -15.75
C LYS A 49 -2.66 -6.58 -15.62
N PRO A 50 -3.51 -7.28 -16.41
CA PRO A 50 -3.38 -8.72 -16.50
C PRO A 50 -1.91 -8.99 -16.76
N GLU A 51 -1.30 -9.82 -15.91
CA GLU A 51 0.07 -10.26 -16.12
C GLU A 51 0.20 -10.71 -17.57
N ALA A 52 0.75 -9.85 -18.44
CA ALA A 52 1.77 -10.36 -19.34
C ALA A 52 2.70 -11.09 -18.38
N PRO A 53 2.82 -12.43 -18.51
CA PRO A 53 3.33 -13.30 -17.46
C PRO A 53 4.47 -12.54 -16.82
N ALA A 54 4.29 -12.04 -15.58
CA ALA A 54 5.36 -11.38 -14.88
C ALA A 54 6.44 -12.42 -14.94
N THR A 55 7.42 -12.16 -15.81
CA THR A 55 8.19 -13.23 -16.44
C THR A 55 8.62 -14.11 -15.30
N GLN A 56 8.36 -15.43 -15.32
CA GLN A 56 8.68 -16.27 -14.15
C GLN A 56 10.12 -15.99 -13.65
N SER A 57 10.98 -15.52 -14.56
CA SER A 57 12.30 -14.94 -14.34
C SER A 57 12.39 -13.67 -13.46
N SER A 58 11.44 -12.75 -13.39
CA SER A 58 11.47 -11.56 -12.51
C SER A 58 11.07 -11.93 -11.08
N GLU A 59 10.02 -12.72 -10.90
CA GLU A 59 9.63 -13.21 -9.57
C GLU A 59 10.68 -14.19 -9.03
N SER A 60 11.20 -15.08 -9.88
CA SER A 60 12.32 -15.96 -9.51
C SER A 60 13.57 -15.15 -9.18
N LYS A 61 13.91 -14.09 -9.93
CA LYS A 61 15.03 -13.20 -9.59
C LYS A 61 14.84 -12.51 -8.25
N THR A 62 13.62 -12.07 -7.91
CA THR A 62 13.33 -11.50 -6.59
C THR A 62 13.50 -12.55 -5.50
N PHE A 63 13.01 -13.77 -5.71
CA PHE A 63 13.17 -14.87 -4.76
C PHE A 63 14.65 -15.27 -4.58
N ASP A 64 15.40 -15.37 -5.68
CA ASP A 64 16.83 -15.66 -5.69
C ASP A 64 17.62 -14.57 -4.95
N GLN A 65 17.28 -13.30 -5.17
CA GLN A 65 17.90 -12.16 -4.48
C GLN A 65 17.62 -12.21 -2.97
N LEU A 66 16.39 -12.54 -2.56
CA LEU A 66 16.05 -12.71 -1.14
C LEU A 66 16.82 -13.89 -0.51
N GLN A 67 17.00 -14.98 -1.25
CA GLN A 67 17.78 -16.11 -0.78
C GLN A 67 19.29 -15.78 -0.70
N GLN A 68 19.79 -14.95 -1.60
CA GLN A 68 21.17 -14.47 -1.56
C GLN A 68 21.42 -13.58 -0.34
N MET A 69 20.57 -12.57 -0.10
CA MET A 69 20.72 -11.72 1.09
C MET A 69 20.76 -12.51 2.40
N ARG A 70 19.94 -13.56 2.52
CA ARG A 70 19.94 -14.43 3.70
C ARG A 70 21.28 -15.16 3.90
N ARG A 71 21.90 -15.60 2.81
CA ARG A 71 23.23 -16.24 2.85
C ARG A 71 24.31 -15.22 3.20
N ASP A 72 24.24 -14.04 2.61
CA ASP A 72 25.17 -12.95 2.88
C ASP A 72 25.08 -12.51 4.36
N ASP A 73 23.87 -12.42 4.93
CA ASP A 73 23.64 -12.15 6.35
C ASP A 73 24.29 -13.24 7.24
N GLU A 74 24.10 -14.52 6.93
CA GLU A 74 24.71 -15.63 7.67
C GLU A 74 26.25 -15.59 7.64
N GLU A 75 26.83 -15.21 6.51
CA GLU A 75 28.28 -15.04 6.36
C GLU A 75 28.80 -13.86 7.18
N VAL A 76 28.11 -12.72 7.12
CA VAL A 76 28.40 -11.54 7.94
C VAL A 76 28.36 -11.90 9.43
N TYR A 77 27.30 -12.59 9.88
CA TYR A 77 27.20 -13.06 11.28
C TYR A 77 28.35 -13.98 11.67
N ARG A 78 28.80 -14.86 10.78
CA ARG A 78 29.93 -15.77 11.03
C ARG A 78 31.24 -15.00 11.13
N SER A 79 31.48 -14.01 10.26
CA SER A 79 32.69 -13.18 10.29
C SER A 79 32.78 -12.32 11.56
N ILE A 80 31.65 -11.76 12.00
CA ILE A 80 31.57 -10.91 13.20
C ILE A 80 31.74 -11.75 14.48
N ARG A 81 31.31 -13.01 14.48
CA ARG A 81 31.47 -13.93 15.63
C ARG A 81 32.93 -14.12 16.06
N GLY A 82 33.90 -13.90 15.18
CA GLY A 82 35.33 -13.93 15.50
C GLY A 82 35.88 -12.62 16.09
N ILE A 83 35.20 -11.50 15.85
CA ILE A 83 35.66 -10.14 16.21
C ILE A 83 35.25 -9.80 17.65
N CYS A 84 34.09 -10.26 18.12
CA CYS A 84 33.61 -10.05 19.50
C CYS A 84 33.75 -11.32 20.36
N ASN A 85 34.98 -11.82 20.58
CA ASN A 85 35.26 -12.88 21.55
C ASN A 85 35.52 -12.30 22.97
N GLY A 86 34.55 -11.56 23.52
CA GLY A 86 34.56 -11.14 24.92
C GLY A 86 34.24 -9.67 25.15
N CYS A 87 32.96 -9.35 25.30
CA CYS A 87 32.46 -8.35 26.24
C CYS A 87 31.28 -8.99 26.98
#